data_AF-A0A949EVR0-F1
#
_entry.id   AF-A0A949EVR0-F1
#
_cell.length_a   1.000
_cell.length_b   1.000
_cell.length_c   1.000
_cell.angle_alpha   90.00
_cell.angle_beta   90.00
_cell.angle_gamma   90.00
#
_symmetry.space_group_name_H-M   'P 1'
#
loop_
_entity.id
_entity.type
_entity.pdbx_description
1 polymer ?
#
loop_
_entity_poly.entity_id
_entity_poly.type
_entity_poly.pdbx_seq_one_letter_code
_entity_poly.pdbx_strand_id
1 'polypeptide(L)'
;MMLTMLVRSSARCRAIHISAALFFSLVLFSLETAAVQQRKPLLLPGKLTLFQRVVTHPGARLFASAEDSAPVLNKWIIPFTVFYVYKRTSVDGTEWLEVGLSSTGEVDGWIKGTKVSEWRQSLTLKFTERAGRQPVLFFKDMQSLEEVAASAAPGKSASQLASQFAGIKSGSIKKPADFPVLATEPTKEAISRQRFY
;
A
#
# COMPACT_ATOMS: atom_id res chain seq x y z
N MET A 1 78.59 60.34 -20.64
CA MET A 1 79.23 59.54 -19.57
C MET A 1 78.12 58.76 -18.87
N MET A 2 78.20 57.43 -18.88
CA MET A 2 77.16 56.50 -18.41
C MET A 2 76.92 56.62 -16.89
N LEU A 3 75.68 56.40 -16.41
CA LEU A 3 75.39 55.52 -15.26
C LEU A 3 73.85 55.29 -15.05
N THR A 4 73.42 54.06 -15.35
CA THR A 4 72.63 53.13 -14.51
C THR A 4 71.20 53.46 -14.06
N MET A 5 70.27 52.56 -14.43
CA MET A 5 68.90 52.42 -13.93
C MET A 5 68.83 52.11 -12.43
N LEU A 6 67.75 52.56 -11.76
CA LEU A 6 67.10 51.74 -10.74
C LEU A 6 65.59 52.03 -10.65
N VAL A 7 64.81 50.99 -10.91
CA VAL A 7 63.36 50.89 -10.76
C VAL A 7 62.99 50.84 -9.28
N ARG A 8 61.94 51.57 -8.84
CA ARG A 8 61.14 51.16 -7.68
C ARG A 8 59.65 51.32 -7.94
N SER A 9 59.01 50.16 -7.99
CA SER A 9 57.59 49.89 -8.24
C SER A 9 56.68 50.42 -7.13
N SER A 10 55.54 50.96 -7.51
CA SER A 10 54.47 51.54 -6.70
C SER A 10 53.59 50.45 -6.05
N ALA A 11 53.95 49.99 -4.86
CA ALA A 11 53.29 48.84 -4.21
C ALA A 11 52.27 49.18 -3.10
N ARG A 12 51.86 50.44 -2.88
CA ARG A 12 51.07 50.81 -1.67
C ARG A 12 49.58 51.08 -1.86
N CYS A 13 49.07 51.21 -3.09
CA CYS A 13 47.63 51.54 -3.29
C CYS A 13 46.71 50.33 -3.58
N ARG A 14 47.27 49.14 -3.84
CA ARG A 14 46.47 47.93 -4.14
C ARG A 14 46.05 47.13 -2.90
N ALA A 15 46.72 47.27 -1.76
CA ALA A 15 46.50 46.41 -0.61
C ALA A 15 45.18 46.68 0.15
N ILE A 16 44.67 47.91 0.12
CA ILE A 16 43.45 48.29 0.87
C ILE A 16 42.18 47.84 0.12
N HIS A 17 42.18 47.88 -1.22
CA HIS A 17 41.05 47.41 -2.01
C HIS A 17 40.90 45.88 -2.05
N ILE A 18 41.99 45.13 -1.81
CA ILE A 18 41.94 43.67 -1.77
C ILE A 18 41.32 43.16 -0.45
N SER A 19 41.54 43.85 0.68
CA SER A 19 40.95 43.45 1.97
C SER A 19 39.45 43.72 2.06
N ALA A 20 38.95 44.80 1.44
CA ALA A 20 37.51 45.08 1.38
C ALA A 20 36.76 44.11 0.44
N ALA A 21 37.39 43.66 -0.65
CA ALA A 21 36.80 42.68 -1.56
C ALA A 21 36.74 41.27 -0.96
N LEU A 22 37.69 40.90 -0.10
CA LEU A 22 37.71 39.61 0.61
C LEU A 22 36.68 39.55 1.75
N PHE A 23 36.38 40.67 2.42
CA PHE A 23 35.31 40.70 3.43
C PHE A 23 33.91 40.77 2.78
N PHE A 24 33.77 41.36 1.59
CA PHE A 24 32.49 41.41 0.87
C PHE A 24 32.17 40.09 0.14
N SER A 25 33.17 39.30 -0.25
CA SER A 25 32.92 38.00 -0.90
C SER A 25 32.65 36.85 0.09
N LEU A 26 32.94 37.02 1.38
CA LEU A 26 32.69 35.97 2.38
C LEU A 26 31.27 36.01 2.96
N VAL A 27 30.52 37.11 2.76
CA VAL A 27 29.14 37.26 3.23
C VAL A 27 28.11 36.78 2.19
N LEU A 28 28.50 36.60 0.93
CA LEU A 28 27.59 36.22 -0.16
C LEU A 28 27.53 34.72 -0.46
N PHE A 29 28.25 33.89 0.30
CA PHE A 29 28.24 32.43 0.16
C PHE A 29 27.62 31.74 1.38
N SER A 30 26.51 32.29 1.90
CA SER A 30 25.51 31.46 2.58
C SER A 30 24.82 30.62 1.52
N LEU A 31 25.45 29.52 1.10
CA LEU A 31 24.71 28.40 0.52
C LEU A 31 23.75 27.94 1.61
N GLU A 32 22.49 28.36 1.51
CA GLU A 32 21.38 27.68 2.16
C GLU A 32 21.31 26.28 1.54
N THR A 33 22.08 25.36 2.11
CA THR A 33 21.75 23.95 2.04
C THR A 33 20.43 23.80 2.79
N ALA A 34 19.33 24.01 2.08
CA ALA A 34 18.02 23.55 2.51
C ALA A 34 18.18 22.05 2.75
N ALA A 35 18.30 21.66 4.02
CA ALA A 35 18.25 20.26 4.39
C ALA A 35 16.93 19.73 3.83
N VAL A 36 17.00 18.83 2.84
CA VAL A 36 15.82 18.16 2.31
C VAL A 36 15.22 17.41 3.48
N GLN A 37 14.22 18.00 4.13
CA GLN A 37 13.53 17.36 5.23
C GLN A 37 12.87 16.12 4.65
N GLN A 38 13.42 14.96 4.98
CA GLN A 38 12.89 13.69 4.54
C GLN A 38 11.44 13.60 5.00
N ARG A 39 10.51 13.65 4.04
CA ARG A 39 9.08 13.67 4.33
C ARG A 39 8.72 12.39 5.07
N LYS A 40 7.76 12.48 5.99
CA LYS A 40 7.23 11.32 6.72
C LYS A 40 5.72 11.21 6.47
N PRO A 41 5.18 9.98 6.41
CA PRO A 41 3.74 9.81 6.40
C PRO A 41 3.07 10.39 7.65
N LEU A 42 1.78 10.68 7.55
CA LEU A 42 0.96 11.11 8.67
C LEU A 42 0.89 10.01 9.73
N LEU A 43 1.02 10.39 11.00
CA LEU A 43 0.77 9.47 12.12
C LEU A 43 -0.71 9.08 12.17
N LEU A 44 -0.97 7.83 12.51
CA LEU A 44 -2.31 7.37 12.82
C LEU A 44 -2.79 8.11 14.08
N PRO A 45 -4.02 8.66 14.10
CA PRO A 45 -4.51 9.41 15.26
C PRO A 45 -4.36 8.62 16.56
N GLY A 46 -3.78 9.27 17.58
CA GLY A 46 -3.50 8.66 18.89
C GLY A 46 -2.32 7.69 18.91
N LYS A 47 -1.49 7.61 17.86
CA LYS A 47 -0.27 6.78 17.81
C LYS A 47 0.97 7.65 17.68
N LEU A 48 2.06 7.20 18.31
CA LEU A 48 3.35 7.88 18.29
C LEU A 48 4.27 7.40 17.16
N THR A 49 4.14 6.15 16.76
CA THR A 49 5.08 5.48 15.83
C THR A 49 4.41 4.83 14.63
N LEU A 50 3.09 4.71 14.62
CA LEU A 50 2.35 4.09 13.52
C LEU A 50 1.84 5.12 12.55
N PHE A 51 2.10 4.89 11.26
CA PHE A 51 1.64 5.75 10.18
C PHE A 51 0.27 5.34 9.65
N GLN A 52 -0.43 6.31 9.07
CA GLN A 52 -1.64 6.10 8.30
C GLN A 52 -1.32 5.34 7.01
N ARG A 53 -2.16 4.36 6.70
CA ARG A 53 -2.13 3.62 5.46
C ARG A 53 -3.53 3.51 4.89
N VAL A 54 -3.61 3.37 3.58
CA VAL A 54 -4.86 3.10 2.85
C VAL A 54 -4.66 1.94 1.89
N VAL A 55 -5.74 1.25 1.58
CA VAL A 55 -5.77 0.14 0.61
C VAL A 55 -6.62 0.53 -0.60
N THR A 56 -6.10 0.29 -1.81
CA THR A 56 -6.75 0.71 -3.06
C THR A 56 -7.93 -0.17 -3.45
N HIS A 57 -8.96 0.45 -4.02
CA HIS A 57 -10.08 -0.23 -4.69
C HIS A 57 -9.83 -0.38 -6.19
N PRO A 58 -10.57 -1.29 -6.87
CA PRO A 58 -10.57 -1.34 -8.32
C PRO A 58 -10.83 0.03 -8.97
N GLY A 59 -10.01 0.37 -9.96
CA GLY A 59 -10.09 1.63 -10.69
C GLY A 59 -9.44 2.83 -9.98
N ALA A 60 -8.69 2.62 -8.89
CA ALA A 60 -7.81 3.63 -8.34
C ALA A 60 -6.75 4.06 -9.37
N ARG A 61 -6.44 5.36 -9.38
CA ARG A 61 -5.47 6.01 -10.26
C ARG A 61 -4.62 6.97 -9.45
N LEU A 62 -3.42 7.20 -9.95
CA LEU A 62 -2.42 8.05 -9.32
C LEU A 62 -2.27 9.33 -10.15
N PHE A 63 -2.49 10.48 -9.53
CA PHE A 63 -2.52 11.81 -10.15
C PHE A 63 -1.32 12.64 -9.69
N ALA A 64 -0.87 13.58 -10.53
CA ALA A 64 0.25 14.46 -10.17
C ALA A 64 -0.10 15.47 -9.06
N SER A 65 -1.37 15.87 -8.97
CA SER A 65 -1.90 16.87 -8.03
C SER A 65 -3.31 16.47 -7.56
N ALA A 66 -3.79 17.12 -6.50
CA ALA A 66 -5.09 16.87 -5.87
C ALA A 66 -6.26 17.53 -6.65
N GLU A 67 -6.41 17.21 -7.93
CA GLU A 67 -7.42 17.80 -8.81
C GLU A 67 -7.80 16.83 -9.94
N ASP A 68 -9.03 16.92 -10.44
CA ASP A 68 -9.55 15.98 -11.44
C ASP A 68 -8.89 16.11 -12.81
N SER A 69 -8.43 17.32 -13.15
CA SER A 69 -7.74 17.64 -14.40
C SER A 69 -6.25 17.30 -14.38
N ALA A 70 -5.71 16.85 -13.25
CA ALA A 70 -4.29 16.55 -13.10
C ALA A 70 -3.84 15.44 -14.07
N PRO A 71 -2.60 15.50 -14.58
CA PRO A 71 -2.00 14.37 -15.28
C PRO A 71 -2.08 13.09 -14.43
N VAL A 72 -2.55 12.01 -15.06
CA VAL A 72 -2.57 10.68 -14.43
C VAL A 72 -1.19 10.05 -14.60
N LEU A 73 -0.44 9.96 -13.50
CA LEU A 73 0.89 9.34 -13.41
C LEU A 73 0.82 7.82 -13.56
N ASN A 74 -0.20 7.19 -12.97
CA ASN A 74 -0.46 5.76 -13.13
C ASN A 74 -1.96 5.47 -13.27
N LYS A 75 -2.33 4.90 -14.42
CA LYS A 75 -3.71 4.58 -14.79
C LYS A 75 -4.21 3.25 -14.22
N TRP A 76 -3.32 2.37 -13.80
CA TRP A 76 -3.66 1.03 -13.33
C TRP A 76 -2.86 0.67 -12.08
N ILE A 77 -3.47 0.93 -10.93
CA ILE A 77 -2.96 0.44 -9.64
C ILE A 77 -3.59 -0.94 -9.40
N ILE A 78 -2.77 -1.92 -9.02
CA ILE A 78 -3.24 -3.25 -8.63
C ILE A 78 -4.23 -3.07 -7.45
N PRO A 79 -5.46 -3.60 -7.54
CA PRO A 79 -6.40 -3.53 -6.42
C PRO A 79 -5.80 -4.14 -5.15
N PHE A 80 -6.19 -3.59 -3.99
CA PHE A 80 -5.67 -4.00 -2.69
C PHE A 80 -4.19 -3.68 -2.45
N THR A 81 -3.62 -2.75 -3.20
CA THR A 81 -2.28 -2.21 -2.91
C THR A 81 -2.36 -1.28 -1.71
N VAL A 82 -1.41 -1.43 -0.78
CA VAL A 82 -1.32 -0.62 0.43
C VAL A 82 -0.36 0.54 0.21
N PHE A 83 -0.81 1.76 0.50
CA PHE A 83 0.01 2.97 0.47
C PHE A 83 0.09 3.61 1.86
N TYR A 84 1.20 4.28 2.14
CA TYR A 84 1.30 5.26 3.22
C TYR A 84 0.70 6.58 2.80
N VAL A 85 0.06 7.29 3.74
CA VAL A 85 -0.55 8.61 3.49
C VAL A 85 0.38 9.71 4.00
N TYR A 86 0.83 10.59 3.11
CA TYR A 86 1.69 11.74 3.42
C TYR A 86 0.93 13.02 3.66
N LYS A 87 -0.23 13.19 3.02
CA LYS A 87 -1.09 14.36 3.18
C LYS A 87 -2.54 14.03 2.85
N ARG A 88 -3.47 14.74 3.48
CA ARG A 88 -4.88 14.76 3.10
C ARG A 88 -5.30 16.18 2.77
N THR A 89 -6.13 16.34 1.75
CA THR A 89 -6.74 17.63 1.41
C THR A 89 -8.15 17.40 0.87
N SER A 90 -8.97 18.45 0.86
CA SER A 90 -10.24 18.46 0.15
C SER A 90 -10.20 19.53 -0.93
N VAL A 91 -10.56 19.16 -2.15
CA VAL A 91 -10.68 20.06 -3.31
C VAL A 91 -12.06 19.81 -3.90
N ASP A 92 -12.87 20.86 -3.98
CA ASP A 92 -14.26 20.82 -4.47
C ASP A 92 -15.11 19.73 -3.81
N GLY A 93 -14.96 19.56 -2.50
CA GLY A 93 -15.69 18.55 -1.71
C GLY A 93 -15.19 17.12 -1.89
N THR A 94 -14.18 16.88 -2.73
CA THR A 94 -13.55 15.57 -2.91
C THR A 94 -12.33 15.44 -2.01
N GLU A 95 -12.26 14.37 -1.21
CA GLU A 95 -11.05 14.04 -0.45
C GLU A 95 -9.95 13.53 -1.39
N TRP A 96 -8.73 14.01 -1.17
CA TRP A 96 -7.53 13.60 -1.88
C TRP A 96 -6.43 13.24 -0.90
N LEU A 97 -5.70 12.17 -1.23
CA LEU A 97 -4.65 11.61 -0.42
C LEU A 97 -3.35 11.60 -1.21
N GLU A 98 -2.33 12.27 -0.68
CA GLU A 98 -0.97 12.13 -1.18
C GLU A 98 -0.37 10.86 -0.61
N VAL A 99 0.12 9.97 -1.46
CA VAL A 99 0.46 8.60 -1.10
C VAL A 99 1.84 8.19 -1.59
N GLY A 100 2.44 7.23 -0.88
CA GLY A 100 3.69 6.59 -1.26
C GLY A 100 3.74 5.11 -0.85
N LEU A 101 4.39 4.25 -1.63
CA LEU A 101 4.57 2.83 -1.31
C LEU A 101 5.52 2.61 -0.11
N SER A 102 6.41 3.56 0.14
CA SER A 102 7.35 3.55 1.27
C SER A 102 7.01 4.62 2.31
N SER A 103 7.46 4.39 3.54
CA SER A 103 7.43 5.39 4.63
C SER A 103 8.68 6.28 4.67
N THR A 104 9.64 6.08 3.76
CA THR A 104 10.95 6.76 3.76
C THR A 104 10.98 8.07 2.98
N GLY A 105 9.84 8.68 2.72
CA GLY A 105 9.72 10.04 2.16
C GLY A 105 9.45 10.13 0.68
N GLU A 106 9.45 9.01 -0.03
CA GLU A 106 9.04 8.97 -1.44
C GLU A 106 7.52 9.01 -1.55
N VAL A 107 7.03 9.98 -2.32
CA VAL A 107 5.62 10.15 -2.65
C VAL A 107 5.44 9.80 -4.11
N ASP A 108 4.51 8.90 -4.39
CA ASP A 108 4.16 8.48 -5.74
C ASP A 108 3.20 9.48 -6.42
N GLY A 109 2.34 10.15 -5.63
CA GLY A 109 1.37 11.14 -6.09
C GLY A 109 0.04 11.09 -5.33
N TRP A 110 -1.07 11.43 -5.98
CA TRP A 110 -2.38 11.64 -5.34
C TRP A 110 -3.43 10.60 -5.76
N ILE A 111 -4.24 10.15 -4.81
CA ILE A 111 -5.38 9.25 -5.03
C ILE A 111 -6.65 9.88 -4.44
N LYS A 112 -7.79 9.75 -5.12
CA LYS A 112 -9.10 10.13 -4.59
C LYS A 112 -9.48 9.27 -3.39
N GLY A 113 -9.93 9.88 -2.29
CA GLY A 113 -10.38 9.18 -1.07
C GLY A 113 -11.48 8.15 -1.35
N THR A 114 -12.35 8.42 -2.33
CA THR A 114 -13.42 7.49 -2.78
C THR A 114 -12.93 6.22 -3.47
N LYS A 115 -11.62 6.09 -3.73
CA LYS A 115 -10.98 4.91 -4.34
C LYS A 115 -10.10 4.13 -3.38
N VAL A 116 -10.21 4.41 -2.08
CA VAL A 116 -9.45 3.71 -1.05
C VAL A 116 -10.29 3.43 0.20
N SER A 117 -9.75 2.59 1.07
CA SER A 117 -10.23 2.46 2.46
C SER A 117 -9.07 2.58 3.43
N GLU A 118 -9.35 3.06 4.64
CA GLU A 118 -8.38 3.13 5.73
C GLU A 118 -7.84 1.74 6.08
N TRP A 119 -6.51 1.61 6.16
CA TRP A 119 -5.82 0.39 6.55
C TRP A 119 -5.10 0.59 7.89
N ARG A 120 -5.89 0.61 8.97
CA ARG A 120 -5.40 0.92 10.32
C ARG A 120 -4.63 -0.22 10.98
N GLN A 121 -4.95 -1.46 10.62
CA GLN A 121 -4.39 -2.67 11.20
C GLN A 121 -4.34 -3.78 10.16
N SER A 122 -3.27 -4.58 10.21
CA SER A 122 -3.15 -5.81 9.41
C SER A 122 -3.38 -6.99 10.34
N LEU A 123 -4.47 -7.73 10.11
CA LEU A 123 -4.70 -9.02 10.75
C LEU A 123 -4.40 -10.11 9.72
N THR A 124 -3.41 -10.96 10.00
CA THR A 124 -3.16 -12.14 9.19
C THR A 124 -3.95 -13.31 9.77
N LEU A 125 -4.97 -13.75 9.04
CA LEU A 125 -5.71 -14.96 9.37
C LEU A 125 -5.16 -16.13 8.55
N LYS A 126 -4.88 -17.24 9.22
CA LYS A 126 -4.48 -18.50 8.59
C LYS A 126 -5.55 -19.54 8.90
N PHE A 127 -6.07 -20.23 7.89
CA PHE A 127 -6.97 -21.35 8.14
C PHE A 127 -6.26 -22.40 8.99
N THR A 128 -6.98 -23.03 9.92
CA THR A 128 -6.43 -24.13 10.69
C THR A 128 -6.28 -25.35 9.79
N GLU A 129 -5.14 -26.05 9.90
CA GLU A 129 -4.98 -27.38 9.29
C GLU A 129 -6.12 -28.30 9.74
N ARG A 130 -6.51 -29.26 8.89
CA ARG A 130 -7.68 -30.09 9.18
C ARG A 130 -7.55 -30.96 10.42
N ALA A 131 -6.32 -31.31 10.83
CA ALA A 131 -6.07 -32.16 12.00
C ALA A 131 -7.01 -33.39 12.07
N GLY A 132 -7.23 -34.05 10.92
CA GLY A 132 -8.09 -35.23 10.80
C GLY A 132 -9.56 -34.98 10.46
N ARG A 133 -10.05 -33.72 10.47
CA ARG A 133 -11.44 -33.41 10.03
C ARG A 133 -11.59 -33.49 8.51
N GLN A 134 -12.79 -33.82 8.05
CA GLN A 134 -13.13 -33.75 6.63
C GLN A 134 -13.26 -32.29 6.15
N PRO A 135 -13.14 -32.02 4.82
CA PRO A 135 -13.38 -30.70 4.26
C PRO A 135 -14.74 -30.12 4.68
N VAL A 136 -14.79 -28.81 4.98
CA VAL A 136 -16.06 -28.13 5.32
C VAL A 136 -17.01 -28.16 4.12
N LEU A 137 -18.30 -28.40 4.38
CA LEU A 137 -19.39 -28.27 3.42
C LEU A 137 -20.02 -26.88 3.52
N PHE A 138 -20.23 -26.22 2.38
CA PHE A 138 -20.96 -24.95 2.29
C PHE A 138 -22.35 -25.23 1.72
N PHE A 139 -23.37 -25.02 2.55
CA PHE A 139 -24.77 -25.24 2.22
C PHE A 139 -25.37 -24.03 1.50
N LYS A 140 -26.39 -24.27 0.68
CA LYS A 140 -27.11 -23.22 -0.06
C LYS A 140 -27.92 -22.31 0.86
N ASP A 141 -28.39 -22.84 1.99
CA ASP A 141 -29.20 -22.15 2.98
C ASP A 141 -28.98 -22.74 4.38
N MET A 142 -29.46 -21.99 5.40
CA MET A 142 -29.35 -22.40 6.80
C MET A 142 -30.17 -23.67 7.09
N GLN A 143 -31.36 -23.78 6.51
CA GLN A 143 -32.25 -24.92 6.74
C GLN A 143 -31.57 -26.24 6.37
N SER A 144 -30.93 -26.31 5.20
CA SER A 144 -30.21 -27.52 4.75
C SER A 144 -29.06 -27.90 5.69
N LEU A 145 -28.38 -26.91 6.27
CA LEU A 145 -27.34 -27.14 7.27
C LEU A 145 -27.95 -27.70 8.56
N GLU A 146 -29.04 -27.10 9.03
CA GLU A 146 -29.74 -27.50 10.25
C GLU A 146 -30.30 -28.92 10.14
N GLU A 147 -30.87 -29.29 9.00
CA GLU A 147 -31.36 -30.66 8.73
C GLU A 147 -30.24 -31.71 8.87
N VAL A 148 -29.03 -31.39 8.40
CA VAL A 148 -27.86 -32.27 8.55
C VAL A 148 -27.35 -32.27 9.99
N ALA A 149 -27.26 -31.11 10.63
CA ALA A 149 -26.76 -30.96 11.99
C ALA A 149 -27.68 -31.62 13.03
N ALA A 150 -28.99 -31.58 12.81
CA ALA A 150 -30.01 -32.16 13.66
C ALA A 150 -30.34 -33.63 13.32
N SER A 151 -29.68 -34.22 12.32
CA SER A 151 -29.92 -35.61 11.94
C SER A 151 -29.49 -36.57 13.05
N ALA A 152 -30.03 -37.80 13.05
CA ALA A 152 -29.65 -38.82 14.03
C ALA A 152 -28.15 -39.20 13.96
N ALA A 153 -27.47 -38.91 12.84
CA ALA A 153 -26.04 -39.18 12.65
C ALA A 153 -25.39 -38.10 11.77
N PRO A 154 -25.15 -36.87 12.29
CA PRO A 154 -24.74 -35.72 11.48
C PRO A 154 -23.44 -35.94 10.72
N GLY A 155 -22.46 -36.60 11.36
CA GLY A 155 -21.19 -36.94 10.71
C GLY A 155 -21.34 -37.89 9.52
N LYS A 156 -22.28 -38.84 9.60
CA LYS A 156 -22.57 -39.76 8.50
C LYS A 156 -23.31 -39.03 7.37
N SER A 157 -24.32 -38.22 7.72
CA SER A 157 -25.05 -37.38 6.75
C SER A 157 -24.12 -36.44 6.00
N ALA A 158 -23.25 -35.73 6.72
CA ALA A 158 -22.24 -34.85 6.13
C ALA A 158 -21.25 -35.62 5.24
N SER A 159 -20.77 -36.79 5.68
CA SER A 159 -19.84 -37.61 4.88
C SER A 159 -20.49 -38.10 3.58
N GLN A 160 -21.76 -38.50 3.61
CA GLN A 160 -22.50 -38.90 2.42
C GLN A 160 -22.67 -37.74 1.44
N LEU A 161 -23.03 -36.56 1.93
CA LEU A 161 -23.13 -35.35 1.10
C LEU A 161 -21.77 -34.97 0.48
N ALA A 162 -20.68 -35.11 1.24
CA ALA A 162 -19.33 -34.89 0.73
C ALA A 162 -18.98 -35.85 -0.41
N SER A 163 -19.29 -37.14 -0.27
CA SER A 163 -19.09 -38.15 -1.32
C SER A 163 -19.94 -37.89 -2.56
N GLN A 164 -21.21 -37.50 -2.38
CA GLN A 164 -22.09 -37.12 -3.49
C GLN A 164 -21.56 -35.88 -4.23
N PHE A 165 -21.13 -34.85 -3.49
CA PHE A 165 -20.54 -33.64 -4.07
C PHE A 165 -19.28 -33.97 -4.89
N ALA A 166 -18.42 -34.86 -4.39
CA ALA A 166 -17.23 -35.31 -5.12
C ALA A 166 -17.60 -36.02 -6.42
N GLY A 167 -18.59 -36.93 -6.39
CA GLY A 167 -19.09 -37.60 -7.59
C GLY A 167 -19.74 -36.64 -8.60
N ILE A 168 -20.40 -35.58 -8.13
CA ILE A 168 -20.95 -34.53 -8.98
C ILE A 168 -19.83 -33.72 -9.65
N LYS A 169 -18.80 -33.34 -8.88
CA LYS A 169 -17.63 -32.61 -9.39
C LYS A 169 -16.84 -33.42 -10.43
N SER A 170 -16.74 -34.74 -10.27
CA SER A 170 -16.05 -35.63 -11.22
C SER A 170 -16.90 -35.98 -12.45
N GLY A 171 -18.19 -35.61 -12.47
CA GLY A 171 -19.13 -36.01 -13.52
C GLY A 171 -19.63 -37.45 -13.41
N SER A 172 -19.25 -38.18 -12.36
CA SER A 172 -19.68 -39.56 -12.10
C SER A 172 -21.13 -39.64 -11.60
N ILE A 173 -21.65 -38.54 -11.05
CA ILE A 173 -23.03 -38.42 -10.56
C ILE A 173 -23.65 -37.17 -11.18
N LYS A 174 -24.87 -37.28 -11.73
CA LYS A 174 -25.63 -36.11 -12.17
C LYS A 174 -26.10 -35.32 -10.94
N LYS A 175 -25.85 -34.01 -10.90
CA LYS A 175 -26.29 -33.14 -9.80
C LYS A 175 -27.83 -33.17 -9.66
N PRO A 176 -28.38 -33.59 -8.50
CA PRO A 176 -29.80 -33.43 -8.20
C PRO A 176 -30.19 -31.95 -8.15
N ALA A 177 -31.43 -31.63 -8.56
CA ALA A 177 -31.91 -30.25 -8.62
C ALA A 177 -31.93 -29.56 -7.24
N ASP A 178 -32.20 -30.35 -6.19
CA ASP A 178 -32.36 -29.93 -4.80
C ASP A 178 -31.09 -30.10 -3.96
N PHE A 179 -29.98 -30.56 -4.55
CA PHE A 179 -28.76 -30.89 -3.83
C PHE A 179 -28.25 -29.73 -2.94
N PRO A 180 -28.09 -29.94 -1.63
CA PRO A 180 -27.99 -28.83 -0.67
C PRO A 180 -26.60 -28.19 -0.59
N VAL A 181 -25.55 -28.85 -1.08
CA VAL A 181 -24.16 -28.39 -0.97
C VAL A 181 -23.74 -27.59 -2.21
N LEU A 182 -23.32 -26.35 -2.02
CA LEU A 182 -22.80 -25.45 -3.07
C LEU A 182 -21.31 -25.62 -3.32
N ALA A 183 -20.55 -25.79 -2.24
CA ALA A 183 -19.10 -25.88 -2.29
C ALA A 183 -18.55 -26.74 -1.16
N THR A 184 -17.30 -27.18 -1.33
CA THR A 184 -16.50 -27.82 -0.30
C THR A 184 -15.20 -27.06 -0.16
N GLU A 185 -14.62 -27.08 1.03
CA GLU A 185 -13.21 -26.73 1.21
C GLU A 185 -12.32 -27.57 0.26
N PRO A 186 -11.21 -27.04 -0.28
CA PRO A 186 -10.39 -27.76 -1.27
C PRO A 186 -9.81 -29.08 -0.74
N THR A 187 -9.99 -30.20 -1.42
CA THR A 187 -9.61 -31.52 -0.85
C THR A 187 -8.11 -31.71 -0.61
N LYS A 188 -7.24 -31.18 -1.48
CA LYS A 188 -5.78 -31.38 -1.39
C LYS A 188 -5.14 -30.72 -0.16
N GLU A 189 -5.45 -29.45 0.10
CA GLU A 189 -4.88 -28.68 1.21
C GLU A 189 -5.96 -27.73 1.77
N ALA A 190 -6.00 -27.54 3.09
CA ALA A 190 -6.88 -26.57 3.74
C ALA A 190 -6.43 -25.12 3.53
N ILE A 191 -5.12 -24.92 3.40
CA ILE A 191 -4.47 -23.64 3.27
C ILE A 191 -3.67 -23.68 1.98
N SER A 192 -3.96 -22.81 1.03
CA SER A 192 -3.15 -22.73 -0.17
C SER A 192 -1.79 -22.10 0.14
N ARG A 193 -0.70 -22.86 -0.04
CA ARG A 193 0.66 -22.37 0.19
C ARG A 193 1.21 -21.44 -0.90
N GLN A 194 0.53 -21.39 -2.05
CA GLN A 194 0.99 -20.66 -3.26
C GLN A 194 0.08 -19.49 -3.64
N ARG A 195 -1.00 -19.26 -2.90
CA ARG A 195 -1.99 -18.21 -3.19
C ARG A 195 -2.17 -17.19 -2.07
N PHE A 196 -1.47 -17.41 -0.96
CA PHE A 196 -1.31 -16.42 0.09
C PHE A 196 0.15 -15.99 0.06
N TYR A 197 0.37 -14.75 -0.40
CA TYR A 197 1.64 -14.06 -0.68
C TYR A 197 2.31 -14.46 -2.00
#